data_AF-A0A660HVP5-F1
#
_entry.id   AF-A0A660HVP5-F1
#
_cell.length_a   1.000
_cell.length_b   1.000
_cell.length_c   1.000
_cell.angle_alpha   90.00
_cell.angle_beta   90.00
_cell.angle_gamma   90.00
#
_symmetry.space_group_name_H-M   'P 1'
#
loop_
_entity.id
_entity.type
_entity.pdbx_description
1 polymer ?
#
loop_
_entity_poly.entity_id
_entity_poly.type
_entity_poly.pdbx_seq_one_letter_code
_entity_poly.pdbx_strand_id
1 'polypeptide(L)'
;MLVTDFDGKNITSKMTSTKTTNENTTESSYVTIMDVYGNLIRSDPKDKIIPEVQPELPNLLKYPEKETQEGKPWTIVFKNNINENPLLKDEFEGTGNYTFLGTKTISTKAGKFECIGIKSETNFVSNAKRDYSNTTIHYTTVGNISGVNWIDLNGGFSVKSNYIMDKTLTIDLSGLANNSEYQKVGIENVSINSPTIETHIINELESVQKG
;
A
#
# COMPACT_ATOMS: atom_id res chain seq x y z
N MET A 1 -7.78 23.44 28.03
CA MET A 1 -8.40 24.44 27.13
C MET A 1 -9.06 23.63 26.04
N LEU A 2 -10.39 23.56 26.06
CA LEU A 2 -11.16 22.89 25.01
C LEU A 2 -10.89 23.61 23.69
N VAL A 3 -10.49 22.87 22.67
CA VAL A 3 -10.60 23.33 21.29
C VAL A 3 -11.83 22.64 20.73
N THR A 4 -12.98 23.22 21.04
CA THR A 4 -14.20 23.10 20.24
C THR A 4 -14.04 23.98 19.00
N ASP A 5 -14.65 23.51 17.91
CA ASP A 5 -14.87 24.14 16.60
C ASP A 5 -13.90 23.66 15.48
N PHE A 6 -14.26 22.50 14.91
CA PHE A 6 -13.76 21.97 13.64
C PHE A 6 -14.83 22.25 12.57
N ASP A 7 -14.52 23.09 11.58
CA ASP A 7 -15.53 23.68 10.67
C ASP A 7 -15.67 22.93 9.32
N GLY A 8 -15.05 21.76 9.16
CA GLY A 8 -15.60 20.69 8.34
C GLY A 8 -15.02 20.56 6.92
N LYS A 9 -14.31 19.45 6.71
CA LYS A 9 -14.90 18.16 6.24
C LYS A 9 -13.80 17.11 6.10
N ASN A 10 -12.56 17.56 5.84
CA ASN A 10 -11.43 16.70 5.50
C ASN A 10 -10.12 17.13 6.19
N ILE A 11 -9.23 16.16 6.39
CA ILE A 11 -7.82 16.35 6.72
C ILE A 11 -7.01 16.20 5.43
N THR A 12 -6.22 17.21 5.08
CA THR A 12 -5.30 17.12 3.93
C THR A 12 -3.89 16.96 4.45
N SER A 13 -3.19 15.92 4.02
CA SER A 13 -1.77 15.71 4.37
C SER A 13 -0.90 15.63 3.13
N LYS A 14 0.31 16.15 3.23
CA LYS A 14 1.36 15.97 2.23
C LYS A 14 2.47 15.12 2.84
N MET A 15 2.83 14.04 2.16
CA MET A 15 3.88 13.13 2.61
C MET A 15 5.03 13.12 1.60
N THR A 16 6.25 13.06 2.13
CA THR A 16 7.44 12.74 1.35
C THR A 16 7.65 11.23 1.41
N SER A 17 7.92 10.61 0.26
CA SER A 17 8.16 9.18 0.11
C SER A 17 9.56 8.96 -0.42
N THR A 18 10.37 8.23 0.33
CA THR A 18 11.69 7.78 -0.12
C THR A 18 11.61 6.28 -0.37
N LYS A 19 11.84 5.88 -1.61
CA LYS A 19 11.83 4.49 -2.04
C LYS A 19 13.22 4.09 -2.52
N THR A 20 13.79 3.05 -1.93
CA THR A 20 15.07 2.47 -2.34
C THR A 20 14.84 1.05 -2.87
N THR A 21 15.22 0.81 -4.12
CA THR A 21 15.15 -0.51 -4.77
C THR A 21 16.49 -0.79 -5.42
N ASN A 22 17.15 -1.89 -5.08
CA ASN A 22 18.47 -2.27 -5.64
C ASN A 22 19.46 -1.09 -5.63
N GLU A 23 19.63 -0.45 -4.47
CA GLU A 23 20.51 0.72 -4.24
C GLU A 23 20.09 2.03 -4.95
N ASN A 24 19.09 1.99 -5.84
CA ASN A 24 18.53 3.19 -6.45
C ASN A 24 17.47 3.80 -5.54
N THR A 25 17.75 5.02 -5.07
CA THR A 25 16.82 5.79 -4.24
C THR A 25 16.07 6.82 -5.08
N THR A 26 14.75 6.82 -4.93
CA THR A 26 13.83 7.78 -5.56
C THR A 26 13.06 8.49 -4.45
N GLU A 27 12.95 9.81 -4.58
CA GLU A 27 12.13 10.62 -3.70
C GLU A 27 10.93 11.14 -4.47
N SER A 28 9.74 10.99 -3.90
CA SER A 28 8.52 11.55 -4.42
C SER A 28 7.72 12.21 -3.29
N SER A 29 6.66 12.90 -3.66
CA SER A 29 5.68 13.39 -2.69
C SER A 29 4.28 13.12 -3.19
N TYR A 30 3.37 12.94 -2.25
CA TYR A 30 1.98 12.71 -2.54
C TYR A 30 1.09 13.44 -1.54
N VAL A 31 -0.13 13.72 -1.98
CA VAL A 31 -1.15 14.35 -1.14
C VAL A 31 -2.22 13.32 -0.86
N THR A 32 -2.66 13.27 0.40
CA THR A 32 -3.85 12.52 0.79
C THR A 32 -4.90 13.47 1.33
N ILE A 33 -6.16 13.13 1.04
CA ILE A 33 -7.34 13.77 1.59
C ILE A 33 -8.07 12.68 2.36
N MET A 34 -8.28 12.92 3.64
CA MET A 34 -8.97 12.04 4.57
C MET A 34 -10.19 12.76 5.15
N ASP A 35 -11.14 12.06 5.72
CA ASP A 35 -12.16 12.68 6.58
C ASP A 35 -11.58 13.00 7.97
N VAL A 36 -12.44 13.52 8.85
CA VAL A 36 -12.08 13.94 10.22
C VAL A 36 -11.68 12.79 11.15
N TYR A 37 -11.97 11.54 10.76
CA TYR A 37 -11.61 10.33 11.49
C TYR A 37 -10.36 9.65 10.92
N GLY A 38 -9.70 10.28 9.94
CA GLY A 38 -8.54 9.72 9.24
C GLY A 38 -8.93 8.82 8.06
N ASN A 39 -10.20 8.81 7.66
CA ASN A 39 -10.64 7.94 6.58
C ASN A 39 -10.18 8.42 5.21
N LEU A 40 -9.40 7.62 4.47
CA LEU A 40 -8.93 8.02 3.14
C LEU A 40 -10.12 8.24 2.19
N ILE A 41 -10.19 9.46 1.66
CA ILE A 41 -11.11 9.87 0.59
C ILE A 41 -10.38 9.83 -0.75
N ARG A 42 -9.13 10.31 -0.81
CA ARG A 42 -8.32 10.40 -2.03
C ARG A 42 -6.83 10.39 -1.74
N SER A 43 -6.05 9.76 -2.61
CA SER A 43 -4.59 9.83 -2.62
C SER A 43 -4.08 10.07 -4.04
N ASP A 44 -3.19 11.03 -4.22
CA ASP A 44 -2.60 11.40 -5.51
C ASP A 44 -1.07 11.22 -5.50
N PRO A 45 -0.57 9.97 -5.57
CA PRO A 45 0.86 9.73 -5.66
C PRO A 45 1.40 10.03 -7.07
N LYS A 46 2.57 10.70 -7.12
CA LYS A 46 3.28 10.96 -8.38
C LYS A 46 3.72 9.66 -9.07
N ASP A 47 4.19 8.70 -8.27
CA ASP A 47 4.50 7.35 -8.72
C ASP A 47 3.50 6.38 -8.09
N LYS A 48 2.68 5.71 -8.92
CA LYS A 48 1.80 4.64 -8.45
C LYS A 48 2.64 3.45 -7.98
N ILE A 49 3.04 3.46 -6.71
CA ILE A 49 3.36 2.22 -6.01
C ILE A 49 2.01 1.52 -5.87
N ILE A 50 1.83 0.42 -6.62
CA ILE A 50 0.65 -0.45 -6.70
C ILE A 50 -0.43 -0.07 -5.67
N PRO A 51 -1.60 0.45 -6.10
CA PRO A 51 -2.67 0.74 -5.16
C PRO A 51 -3.07 -0.57 -4.45
N GLU A 52 -3.35 -0.51 -3.15
CA GLU A 52 -3.84 -1.64 -2.31
C GLU A 52 -2.85 -2.49 -1.50
N VAL A 53 -1.58 -2.10 -1.41
CA VAL A 53 -0.87 -2.32 -0.13
C VAL A 53 -0.35 -0.99 0.35
N GLN A 54 -1.29 -0.15 0.77
CA GLN A 54 -0.98 1.02 1.57
C GLN A 54 -1.14 0.62 3.04
N PRO A 55 -0.09 0.09 3.70
CA PRO A 55 -0.08 -0.04 5.15
C PRO A 55 -0.17 1.34 5.85
N GLU A 56 -0.14 2.43 5.07
CA GLU A 56 -0.30 3.83 5.44
C GLU A 56 -1.72 4.35 5.41
N LEU A 57 -2.71 3.56 4.99
CA LEU A 57 -4.10 3.98 5.13
C LEU A 57 -4.63 3.60 6.51
N PRO A 58 -5.03 4.58 7.33
CA PRO A 58 -5.77 4.36 8.57
C PRO A 58 -7.11 3.63 8.37
N ASN A 59 -7.46 3.35 7.11
CA ASN A 59 -8.80 2.97 6.69
C ASN A 59 -9.04 1.58 6.16
N LEU A 60 -7.97 0.81 6.02
CA LEU A 60 -8.09 -0.64 5.97
C LEU A 60 -7.88 -1.26 7.36
N LEU A 61 -7.35 -0.46 8.30
CA LEU A 61 -7.32 -0.78 9.71
C LEU A 61 -8.61 -0.28 10.35
N LYS A 62 -9.69 -1.08 10.29
CA LYS A 62 -10.67 -1.01 11.37
C LYS A 62 -9.90 -1.39 12.64
N TYR A 63 -9.39 -0.39 13.36
CA TYR A 63 -8.94 -0.54 14.73
C TYR A 63 -10.05 -1.33 15.43
N PRO A 64 -9.77 -2.49 16.05
CA PRO A 64 -10.81 -3.25 16.70
C PRO A 64 -11.51 -2.29 17.67
N GLU A 65 -12.81 -2.07 17.51
CA GLU A 65 -13.62 -1.13 18.31
C GLU A 65 -13.59 -1.44 19.83
N LYS A 66 -12.81 -2.43 20.27
CA LYS A 66 -12.63 -2.88 21.64
C LYS A 66 -11.16 -3.23 21.91
N GLU A 67 -10.48 -2.31 22.60
CA GLU A 67 -9.32 -2.55 23.48
C GLU A 67 -8.19 -3.43 22.90
N THR A 68 -7.34 -2.83 22.06
CA THR A 68 -5.99 -3.38 21.83
C THR A 68 -5.07 -2.99 22.98
N GLN A 69 -4.62 -4.00 23.74
CA GLN A 69 -3.51 -3.87 24.67
C GLN A 69 -2.19 -3.91 23.89
N GLU A 70 -1.17 -3.22 24.39
CA GLU A 70 0.17 -3.25 23.80
C GLU A 70 0.66 -4.70 23.62
N GLY A 71 1.23 -5.00 22.45
CA GLY A 71 1.69 -6.34 22.08
C GLY A 71 0.60 -7.30 21.62
N LYS A 72 -0.70 -6.95 21.67
CA LYS A 72 -1.78 -7.82 21.19
C LYS A 72 -1.85 -7.81 19.66
N PRO A 73 -1.70 -8.97 18.99
CA PRO A 73 -1.82 -9.04 17.55
C PRO A 73 -3.27 -9.15 17.08
N TRP A 74 -3.54 -8.72 15.85
CA TRP A 74 -4.78 -9.03 15.12
C TRP A 74 -4.49 -9.31 13.66
N THR A 75 -5.39 -10.02 13.00
CA THR A 75 -5.23 -10.44 11.60
C THR A 75 -6.43 -9.95 10.78
N ILE A 76 -6.14 -9.47 9.58
CA ILE A 76 -7.14 -9.08 8.59
C ILE A 76 -6.87 -9.88 7.33
N VAL A 77 -7.92 -10.54 6.83
CA VAL A 77 -7.91 -11.15 5.49
C VAL A 77 -8.61 -10.18 4.55
N PHE A 78 -8.01 -9.93 3.39
CA PHE A 78 -8.57 -9.04 2.39
C PHE A 78 -8.61 -9.71 1.02
N LYS A 79 -9.60 -9.28 0.23
CA LYS A 79 -9.74 -9.62 -1.18
C LYS A 79 -10.41 -8.46 -1.90
N ASN A 80 -9.71 -7.88 -2.86
CA ASN A 80 -10.11 -6.70 -3.61
C ASN A 80 -9.96 -6.95 -5.10
N ASN A 81 -10.69 -6.15 -5.89
CA ASN A 81 -10.59 -6.16 -7.34
C ASN A 81 -10.35 -4.73 -7.81
N ILE A 82 -9.22 -4.50 -8.47
CA ILE A 82 -8.85 -3.20 -9.03
C ILE A 82 -9.09 -3.25 -10.54
N ASN A 83 -10.03 -2.40 -10.99
CA ASN A 83 -10.33 -2.22 -12.41
C ASN A 83 -9.94 -0.79 -12.82
N GLU A 84 -8.65 -0.49 -12.84
CA GLU A 84 -8.18 0.85 -13.25
C GLU A 84 -8.43 1.14 -14.75
N ASN A 85 -8.49 0.09 -15.58
CA ASN A 85 -8.68 0.19 -17.02
C ASN A 85 -9.43 -1.05 -17.53
N PRO A 86 -10.35 -0.95 -18.52
CA PRO A 86 -11.00 -2.11 -19.13
C PRO A 86 -10.05 -3.22 -19.61
N LEU A 87 -8.81 -2.87 -19.96
CA LEU A 87 -7.78 -3.79 -20.45
C LEU A 87 -6.92 -4.44 -19.36
N LEU A 88 -7.02 -3.98 -18.11
CA LEU A 88 -6.24 -4.50 -16.99
C LEU A 88 -7.17 -4.75 -15.80
N LYS A 89 -7.37 -6.03 -15.48
CA LYS A 89 -8.11 -6.45 -14.30
C LYS A 89 -7.13 -7.07 -13.34
N ASP A 90 -7.11 -6.58 -12.10
CA ASP A 90 -6.24 -7.05 -11.03
C ASP A 90 -7.10 -7.57 -9.88
N GLU A 91 -6.85 -8.80 -9.46
CA GLU A 91 -7.43 -9.40 -8.27
C GLU A 91 -6.36 -9.49 -7.19
N PHE A 92 -6.60 -8.85 -6.06
CA PHE A 92 -5.64 -8.75 -4.98
C PHE A 92 -6.19 -9.47 -3.74
N GLU A 93 -5.45 -10.40 -3.18
CA GLU A 93 -5.83 -11.07 -1.94
C GLU A 93 -4.63 -11.31 -1.02
N GLY A 94 -4.90 -11.42 0.27
CA GLY A 94 -3.83 -11.57 1.23
C GLY A 94 -4.27 -11.58 2.67
N THR A 95 -3.28 -11.61 3.54
CA THR A 95 -3.45 -11.63 4.99
C THR A 95 -2.45 -10.67 5.62
N GLY A 96 -2.96 -9.68 6.35
CA GLY A 96 -2.19 -8.75 7.16
C GLY A 96 -2.25 -9.14 8.63
N ASN A 97 -1.10 -9.35 9.25
CA ASN A 97 -0.92 -9.50 10.68
C ASN A 97 -0.41 -8.19 11.25
N TYR A 98 -1.05 -7.72 12.31
CA TYR A 98 -0.75 -6.42 12.90
C TYR A 98 -0.49 -6.57 14.39
N THR A 99 0.32 -5.68 14.95
CA THR A 99 0.59 -5.64 16.39
C THR A 99 0.69 -4.20 16.85
N PHE A 100 -0.05 -3.86 17.91
CA PHE A 100 0.03 -2.56 18.54
C PHE A 100 1.34 -2.46 19.35
N LEU A 101 2.16 -1.47 19.03
CA LEU A 101 3.47 -1.25 19.63
C LEU A 101 3.45 -0.27 20.81
N GLY A 102 2.30 0.32 21.12
CA GLY A 102 2.19 1.38 22.11
C GLY A 102 2.17 2.78 21.48
N THR A 103 2.24 3.79 22.34
CA THR A 103 2.18 5.20 21.97
C THR A 103 3.55 5.87 22.02
N LYS A 104 3.86 6.73 21.05
CA LYS A 104 5.12 7.49 21.01
C LYS A 104 4.91 8.85 20.36
N THR A 105 5.59 9.88 20.87
CA THR A 105 5.68 11.16 20.16
C THR A 105 6.62 11.05 18.96
N ILE A 106 6.10 11.33 17.76
CA ILE A 106 6.86 11.39 16.51
C ILE A 106 7.03 12.86 16.11
N SER A 107 8.25 13.22 15.73
CA SER A 107 8.58 14.56 15.23
C SER A 107 8.90 14.48 13.74
N THR A 108 8.26 15.35 12.95
CA THR A 108 8.48 15.49 11.51
C THR A 108 8.57 16.97 11.14
N LYS A 109 8.71 17.30 9.85
CA LYS A 109 8.64 18.68 9.36
C LYS A 109 7.30 19.35 9.67
N ALA A 110 6.21 18.59 9.74
CA ALA A 110 4.87 19.09 10.03
C ALA A 110 4.64 19.41 11.52
N GLY A 111 5.52 18.96 12.43
CA GLY A 111 5.40 19.19 13.86
C GLY A 111 5.63 17.94 14.70
N LYS A 112 5.08 17.95 15.92
CA LYS A 112 5.14 16.82 16.86
C LYS A 112 3.75 16.26 17.09
N PHE A 113 3.63 14.94 17.02
CA PHE A 113 2.37 14.23 17.08
C PHE A 113 2.47 13.07 18.07
N GLU A 114 1.48 12.91 18.94
CA GLU A 114 1.35 11.70 19.75
C GLU A 114 0.75 10.61 18.87
N CYS A 115 1.50 9.54 18.64
CA CYS A 115 1.13 8.52 17.66
C CYS A 115 0.95 7.15 18.31
N ILE A 116 0.12 6.32 17.70
CA ILE A 116 0.13 4.87 17.89
C ILE A 116 1.10 4.22 16.91
N GLY A 117 1.93 3.31 17.41
CA GLY A 117 2.77 2.46 16.57
C GLY A 117 2.04 1.17 16.21
N ILE A 118 2.00 0.83 14.94
CA ILE A 118 1.44 -0.42 14.45
C ILE A 118 2.49 -1.12 13.61
N LYS A 119 2.94 -2.29 14.07
CA LYS A 119 3.72 -3.20 13.22
C LYS A 119 2.76 -3.96 12.32
N SER A 120 3.12 -4.10 11.05
CA SER A 120 2.36 -4.89 10.08
C SER A 120 3.27 -5.89 9.36
N GLU A 121 2.74 -7.06 9.09
CA GLU A 121 3.33 -8.07 8.21
C GLU A 121 2.22 -8.62 7.32
N THR A 122 2.32 -8.36 6.01
CA THR A 122 1.27 -8.64 5.03
C THR A 122 1.81 -9.51 3.94
N ASN A 123 1.22 -10.69 3.76
CA ASN A 123 1.45 -11.52 2.59
C ASN A 123 0.33 -11.29 1.58
N PHE A 124 0.67 -11.22 0.30
CA PHE A 124 -0.30 -10.97 -0.74
C PHE A 124 -0.01 -11.73 -2.03
N VAL A 125 -1.08 -11.90 -2.81
CA VAL A 125 -1.07 -12.36 -4.20
C VAL A 125 -1.90 -11.38 -5.02
N SER A 126 -1.32 -10.89 -6.11
CA SER A 126 -1.99 -10.12 -7.16
C SER A 126 -2.04 -10.99 -8.41
N ASN A 127 -3.23 -11.16 -8.97
CA ASN A 127 -3.43 -11.81 -10.25
C ASN A 127 -3.99 -10.77 -11.22
N ALA A 128 -3.16 -10.34 -12.16
CA ALA A 128 -3.55 -9.41 -13.20
C ALA A 128 -3.63 -10.12 -14.55
N LYS A 129 -4.59 -9.67 -15.37
CA LYS A 129 -4.63 -10.06 -16.79
C LYS A 129 -4.68 -8.82 -17.66
N ARG A 130 -3.92 -8.88 -18.76
CA ARG A 130 -3.94 -7.85 -19.79
C ARG A 130 -4.41 -8.44 -21.11
N ASP A 131 -5.50 -7.87 -21.62
CA ASP A 131 -6.06 -8.25 -22.90
C ASP A 131 -5.46 -7.39 -24.02
N TYR A 132 -4.97 -8.06 -25.05
CA TYR A 132 -4.53 -7.49 -26.32
C TYR A 132 -5.44 -8.02 -27.43
N SER A 133 -5.41 -7.39 -28.61
CA SER A 133 -6.35 -7.71 -29.70
C SER A 133 -6.46 -9.20 -30.06
N ASN A 134 -5.38 -9.98 -29.89
CA ASN A 134 -5.33 -11.40 -30.25
C ASN A 134 -4.74 -12.31 -29.15
N THR A 135 -4.54 -11.81 -27.93
CA THR A 135 -3.88 -12.58 -26.85
C THR A 135 -4.20 -11.99 -25.49
N THR A 136 -4.17 -12.84 -24.46
CA THR A 136 -4.19 -12.40 -23.06
C THR A 136 -2.85 -12.78 -22.43
N ILE A 137 -2.26 -11.87 -21.65
CA ILE A 137 -1.09 -12.16 -20.83
C ILE A 137 -1.53 -12.15 -19.37
N HIS A 138 -1.14 -13.19 -18.63
CA HIS A 138 -1.42 -13.30 -17.21
C HIS A 138 -0.17 -12.94 -16.40
N TYR A 139 -0.38 -12.22 -15.32
CA TYR A 139 0.65 -11.77 -14.41
C TYR A 139 0.25 -12.20 -13.01
N THR A 140 1.13 -12.89 -12.30
CA THR A 140 0.95 -13.20 -10.89
C THR A 140 2.08 -12.57 -10.11
N THR A 141 1.76 -11.68 -9.17
CA THR A 141 2.73 -11.14 -8.22
C THR A 141 2.46 -11.74 -6.86
N VAL A 142 3.48 -12.35 -6.26
CA VAL A 142 3.44 -12.79 -4.86
C VAL A 142 4.42 -11.94 -4.08
N GLY A 143 4.02 -11.48 -2.90
CA GLY A 143 4.92 -10.69 -2.08
C GLY A 143 4.58 -10.65 -0.60
N ASN A 144 5.54 -10.11 0.14
CA ASN A 144 5.42 -9.80 1.56
C ASN A 144 5.76 -8.31 1.76
N ILE A 145 5.01 -7.65 2.63
CA ILE A 145 5.31 -6.30 3.10
C ILE A 145 5.34 -6.33 4.61
N SER A 146 6.45 -5.90 5.20
CA SER A 146 6.60 -5.78 6.64
C SER A 146 7.09 -4.40 7.02
N GLY A 147 6.66 -3.89 8.17
CA GLY A 147 7.07 -2.57 8.60
C GLY A 147 6.29 -2.02 9.78
N VAL A 148 6.46 -0.71 10.00
CA VAL A 148 5.84 0.02 11.10
C VAL A 148 5.20 1.29 10.58
N ASN A 149 3.96 1.53 11.01
CA ASN A 149 3.25 2.78 10.81
C ASN A 149 3.11 3.52 12.14
N TRP A 150 3.22 4.84 12.10
CA TRP A 150 2.90 5.74 13.20
C TRP A 150 1.74 6.63 12.81
N ILE A 151 0.60 6.43 13.46
CA ILE A 151 -0.66 7.14 13.19
C ILE A 151 -0.93 8.15 14.31
N ASP A 152 -1.24 9.40 13.96
CA ASP A 152 -1.62 10.44 14.93
C ASP A 152 -2.86 9.99 15.73
N LEU A 153 -2.78 10.02 17.06
CA LEU A 153 -3.86 9.61 17.96
C LEU A 153 -5.11 10.48 17.81
N ASN A 154 -4.93 11.75 17.49
CA ASN A 154 -6.01 12.74 17.53
C ASN A 154 -6.71 12.91 16.18
N GLY A 155 -5.97 12.83 15.07
CA GLY A 155 -6.47 13.02 13.72
C GLY A 155 -6.48 11.76 12.86
N GLY A 156 -5.96 10.64 13.37
CA GLY A 156 -6.03 9.35 12.69
C GLY A 156 -5.24 9.25 11.39
N PHE A 157 -4.36 10.20 11.04
CA PHE A 157 -3.57 10.17 9.80
C PHE A 157 -2.16 9.62 10.02
N SER A 158 -1.54 9.08 8.96
CA SER A 158 -0.14 8.62 9.03
C SER A 158 0.82 9.80 9.19
N VAL A 159 1.68 9.72 10.21
CA VAL A 159 2.73 10.71 10.50
C VAL A 159 4.06 10.23 9.95
N LYS A 160 4.36 8.94 10.11
CA LYS A 160 5.59 8.33 9.65
C LYS A 160 5.41 6.84 9.44
N SER A 161 6.06 6.29 8.42
CA SER A 161 6.08 4.87 8.20
C SER A 161 7.43 4.39 7.67
N ASN A 162 7.68 3.09 7.82
CA ASN A 162 8.83 2.42 7.24
C ASN A 162 8.45 0.98 6.89
N TYR A 163 8.60 0.60 5.63
CA TYR A 163 8.29 -0.72 5.12
C TYR A 163 9.42 -1.30 4.29
N ILE A 164 9.49 -2.63 4.32
CA ILE A 164 10.24 -3.46 3.40
C ILE A 164 9.21 -4.28 2.63
N MET A 165 9.32 -4.27 1.31
CA MET A 165 8.50 -5.05 0.40
C MET A 165 9.38 -5.99 -0.41
N ASP A 166 9.08 -7.28 -0.31
CA ASP A 166 9.63 -8.31 -1.18
C ASP A 166 8.55 -8.77 -2.14
N LYS A 167 8.87 -8.85 -3.42
CA LYS A 167 7.92 -9.39 -4.41
C LYS A 167 8.60 -10.12 -5.55
N THR A 168 7.88 -11.09 -6.08
CA THR A 168 8.22 -11.86 -7.27
C THR A 168 7.08 -11.75 -8.26
N LEU A 169 7.39 -11.42 -9.51
CA LEU A 169 6.45 -11.38 -10.62
C LEU A 169 6.65 -12.61 -11.51
N THR A 170 5.59 -13.36 -11.73
CA THR A 170 5.47 -14.40 -12.74
C THR A 170 4.64 -13.87 -13.90
N ILE A 171 5.18 -13.97 -15.11
CA ILE A 171 4.49 -13.63 -16.36
C ILE A 171 4.22 -14.93 -17.10
N ASP A 172 2.94 -15.27 -17.28
CA ASP A 172 2.51 -16.41 -18.07
C ASP A 172 2.16 -15.95 -19.49
N LEU A 173 2.93 -16.48 -20.45
CA LEU A 173 2.82 -16.18 -21.87
C LEU A 173 2.06 -17.26 -22.65
N SER A 174 1.48 -18.26 -21.98
CA SER A 174 0.70 -19.34 -22.61
C SER A 174 -0.42 -18.82 -23.51
N GLY A 175 -1.01 -17.66 -23.20
CA GLY A 175 -2.01 -17.01 -24.04
C GLY A 175 -1.50 -16.59 -25.43
N LEU A 176 -0.18 -16.40 -25.61
CA LEU A 176 0.44 -16.13 -26.93
C LEU A 176 0.39 -17.35 -27.85
N ALA A 177 0.24 -18.56 -27.31
CA ALA A 177 0.17 -19.81 -28.07
C ALA A 177 -1.04 -19.88 -29.02
N ASN A 178 -2.05 -19.04 -28.82
CA ASN A 178 -3.21 -18.98 -29.72
C ASN A 178 -2.96 -18.14 -30.98
N ASN A 179 -1.78 -17.50 -31.08
CA ASN A 179 -1.35 -16.78 -32.28
C ASN A 179 -0.43 -17.69 -33.12
N SER A 180 -0.79 -17.89 -34.38
CA SER A 180 -0.11 -18.79 -35.34
C SER A 180 1.37 -18.50 -35.58
N GLU A 181 1.84 -17.29 -35.26
CA GLU A 181 3.26 -16.93 -35.37
C GLU A 181 4.09 -17.47 -34.19
N TYR A 182 3.51 -17.52 -32.98
CA TYR A 182 4.21 -17.98 -31.77
C TYR A 182 4.13 -19.48 -31.55
N GLN A 183 3.15 -20.18 -32.15
CA GLN A 183 3.13 -21.65 -32.21
C GLN A 183 4.35 -22.23 -32.92
N LYS A 184 4.91 -21.51 -33.91
CA LYS A 184 6.08 -21.97 -34.69
C LYS A 184 7.37 -21.98 -33.88
N VAL A 185 7.40 -21.27 -32.75
CA VAL A 185 8.58 -21.12 -31.89
C VAL A 185 8.42 -21.80 -30.51
N GLY A 186 7.32 -22.54 -30.27
CA GLY A 186 7.16 -23.41 -29.10
C GLY A 186 6.92 -22.69 -27.77
N ILE A 187 6.25 -21.53 -27.78
CA ILE A 187 6.09 -20.66 -26.59
C ILE A 187 4.92 -21.12 -25.68
N GLU A 188 4.21 -22.19 -26.02
CA GLU A 188 2.98 -22.63 -25.36
C GLU A 188 3.05 -22.86 -23.83
N ASN A 189 4.24 -22.94 -23.24
CA ASN A 189 4.42 -23.13 -21.79
C ASN A 189 5.50 -22.22 -21.18
N VAL A 190 5.72 -21.02 -21.73
CA VAL A 190 6.75 -20.11 -21.20
C VAL A 190 6.19 -19.24 -20.08
N SER A 191 6.67 -19.48 -18.86
CA SER A 191 6.53 -18.56 -17.73
C SER A 191 7.86 -17.89 -17.42
N ILE A 192 7.86 -16.57 -17.23
CA ILE A 192 9.05 -15.82 -16.84
C ILE A 192 8.87 -15.37 -15.39
N ASN A 193 9.81 -15.76 -14.52
CA ASN A 193 9.87 -15.26 -13.15
C ASN A 193 10.91 -14.14 -13.05
N SER A 194 10.51 -13.00 -12.49
CA SER A 194 11.47 -11.98 -12.08
C SER A 194 12.28 -12.50 -10.88
N PRO A 195 13.52 -12.01 -10.67
CA PRO A 195 14.13 -12.14 -9.35
C PRO A 195 13.24 -11.47 -8.30
N THR A 196 13.38 -11.90 -7.04
CA THR A 196 12.76 -11.20 -5.92
C THR A 196 13.35 -9.80 -5.83
N ILE A 197 12.49 -8.79 -5.81
CA ILE A 197 12.89 -7.40 -5.67
C ILE A 197 12.55 -6.94 -4.26
N GLU A 198 13.57 -6.62 -3.48
CA GLU A 198 13.42 -5.94 -2.19
C GLU A 198 13.30 -4.43 -2.43
N THR A 199 12.36 -3.80 -1.74
CA THR A 199 12.13 -2.36 -1.81
C THR A 199 11.90 -1.81 -0.43
N HIS A 200 12.68 -0.81 -0.03
CA HIS A 200 12.49 -0.09 1.22
C HIS A 200 11.71 1.19 0.93
N ILE A 201 10.71 1.49 1.75
CA ILE A 201 9.82 2.63 1.59
C ILE A 201 9.71 3.34 2.94
N ILE A 202 10.08 4.61 2.98
CA ILE A 202 9.93 5.48 4.15
C ILE A 202 9.00 6.62 3.77
N ASN A 203 7.95 6.83 4.55
CA ASN A 203 7.09 7.99 4.39
C ASN A 203 7.15 8.86 5.62
N GLU A 204 7.19 10.17 5.40
CA GLU A 204 7.21 11.16 6.47
C GLU A 204 6.31 12.35 6.14
N LEU A 205 5.52 12.74 7.14
CA LEU A 205 4.59 13.84 7.03
C LEU A 205 5.33 15.18 6.90
N GLU A 206 5.09 15.86 5.79
CA GLU A 206 5.69 17.17 5.49
C GLU A 206 4.81 18.32 5.96
N SER A 207 3.49 18.22 5.73
CA SER A 207 2.51 19.21 6.19
C SER A 207 1.14 18.57 6.37
N VAL A 208 0.33 19.16 7.25
CA VAL A 208 -1.06 18.77 7.47
C VAL A 208 -1.92 20.01 7.62
N GLN A 209 -3.08 20.00 6.97
CA GLN A 209 -4.11 21.02 7.10
C GLN A 209 -5.41 20.34 7.55
N LYS A 210 -5.96 20.84 8.65
CA LYS A 210 -7.26 20.44 9.18
C LYS A 210 -8.26 21.54 8.79
N GLY A 211 -9.30 21.16 8.04
CA GLY A 211 -10.36 22.07 7.57
C GLY A 211 -11.38 22.41 8.63
#